data_AF-A0A167XPH5-F1
#
_entry.id   AF-A0A167XPH5-F1
#
_cell.length_a   1.000
_cell.length_b   1.000
_cell.length_c   1.000
_cell.angle_alpha   90.00
_cell.angle_beta   90.00
_cell.angle_gamma   90.00
#
_symmetry.space_group_name_H-M   'P 1'
#
loop_
_entity.id
_entity.type
_entity.pdbx_description
1 polymer ?
#
loop_
_entity_poly.entity_id
_entity_poly.type
_entity_poly.pdbx_seq_one_letter_code
_entity_poly.pdbx_strand_id
1 'polypeptide(L)'
;MVWPLSSSEAKPKAPDGGVVAPNRSSRQHCWLARDGFFACLDKHQIVDAIREDEKARASCGEELKQFEGACAKAWVKYFKEKRLMEYQRDMTIERIKKEEEAINAMAEKVKR
;
A
#
# COMPACT_ATOMS: atom_id res chain seq x y z
N MET A 1 -31.30 -10.01 -25.76
CA MET A 1 -30.47 -8.92 -25.18
C MET A 1 -29.02 -9.28 -25.43
N VAL A 2 -28.42 -8.73 -26.47
CA VAL A 2 -27.01 -8.95 -26.85
C VAL A 2 -26.25 -7.73 -26.35
N TRP A 3 -25.39 -7.92 -25.35
CA TRP A 3 -24.47 -6.88 -24.88
C TRP A 3 -23.28 -6.82 -25.83
N PRO A 4 -22.99 -5.68 -26.49
CA PRO A 4 -21.81 -5.57 -27.33
C PRO A 4 -20.60 -5.33 -26.42
N LEU A 5 -19.71 -6.32 -26.34
CA LEU A 5 -18.45 -6.19 -25.63
C LEU A 5 -17.52 -5.32 -26.48
N SER A 6 -17.44 -4.05 -26.08
CA SER A 6 -16.56 -3.03 -26.63
C SER A 6 -15.09 -3.50 -26.63
N SER A 7 -14.48 -3.40 -27.80
CA SER A 7 -13.07 -3.69 -28.07
C SER A 7 -12.13 -2.95 -27.11
N SER A 8 -11.23 -3.68 -26.45
CA SER A 8 -10.02 -3.08 -25.87
C SER A 8 -8.83 -4.04 -25.98
N GLU A 9 -7.86 -3.57 -26.75
CA GLU A 9 -6.48 -4.00 -26.99
C GLU A 9 -5.94 -5.15 -26.11
N ALA A 10 -5.52 -6.23 -26.79
CA ALA A 10 -4.98 -7.44 -26.17
C ALA A 10 -3.61 -7.20 -25.52
N LYS A 11 -3.57 -7.19 -24.19
CA LYS A 11 -2.32 -7.39 -23.43
C LYS A 11 -1.80 -8.82 -23.68
N PRO A 12 -0.47 -9.04 -23.72
CA PRO A 12 0.08 -10.37 -23.92
C PRO A 12 -0.39 -11.30 -22.79
N LYS A 13 -0.94 -12.45 -23.19
CA LYS A 13 -1.45 -13.50 -22.30
C LYS A 13 -0.37 -14.54 -22.07
N ALA A 14 -0.18 -14.94 -20.82
CA ALA A 14 0.62 -16.10 -20.44
C ALA A 14 0.00 -17.37 -21.03
N PRO A 15 0.78 -18.47 -21.22
CA PRO A 15 0.26 -19.73 -21.75
C PRO A 15 -0.93 -20.29 -20.95
N ASP A 16 -1.01 -19.95 -19.66
CA ASP A 16 -2.11 -20.35 -18.76
C ASP A 16 -3.32 -19.40 -18.78
N GLY A 17 -3.37 -18.43 -19.71
CA GLY A 17 -4.45 -17.45 -19.82
C GLY A 17 -4.39 -16.28 -18.82
N GLY A 18 -3.37 -16.25 -17.94
CA GLY A 18 -3.08 -15.13 -17.05
C GLY A 18 -2.45 -13.94 -17.78
N VAL A 19 -2.48 -12.74 -17.19
CA VAL A 19 -1.73 -11.58 -17.71
C VAL A 19 -0.24 -11.84 -17.55
N VAL A 20 0.57 -11.65 -18.60
CA VAL A 20 2.03 -11.84 -18.52
C VAL A 20 2.60 -10.98 -17.39
N ALA A 21 3.19 -11.65 -16.39
CA ALA A 21 3.83 -10.97 -15.28
C ALA A 21 5.01 -10.14 -15.80
N PRO A 22 5.21 -8.90 -15.30
CA PRO A 22 6.39 -8.13 -15.61
C PRO A 22 7.66 -8.94 -15.29
N ASN A 23 8.68 -8.84 -16.13
CA ASN A 23 9.94 -9.56 -15.92
C ASN A 23 10.52 -9.27 -14.53
N ARG A 24 11.32 -10.19 -13.97
CA ARG A 24 11.80 -10.10 -12.57
C ARG A 24 12.49 -8.76 -12.26
N SER A 25 13.27 -8.23 -13.20
CA SER A 25 13.98 -6.95 -13.07
C SER A 25 13.04 -5.75 -12.98
N SER A 26 11.96 -5.72 -13.75
CA SER A 26 10.96 -4.63 -13.68
C SER A 26 10.20 -4.61 -12.35
N ARG A 27 9.92 -5.77 -11.76
CA ARG A 27 9.33 -5.86 -10.41
C ARG A 27 10.28 -5.34 -9.33
N GLN A 28 11.57 -5.67 -9.44
CA GLN A 28 12.58 -5.15 -8.52
C GLN A 28 12.66 -3.62 -8.60
N HIS A 29 12.66 -3.05 -9.80
CA HIS A 29 12.63 -1.60 -9.98
C HIS A 29 11.40 -0.97 -9.32
N CYS A 30 10.21 -1.55 -9.55
CA CYS A 30 8.97 -1.09 -8.92
C CYS A 30 9.04 -1.09 -7.38
N TRP A 31 9.61 -2.13 -6.76
CA TRP A 31 9.76 -2.17 -5.30
C TRP A 31 10.75 -1.13 -4.78
N LEU A 32 11.87 -0.92 -5.46
CA LEU A 32 12.83 0.13 -5.08
C LEU A 32 12.20 1.53 -5.15
N ALA A 33 11.46 1.82 -6.23
CA ALA A 33 10.76 3.09 -6.38
C ALA A 33 9.64 3.27 -5.32
N ARG A 34 8.92 2.19 -5.00
CA ARG A 34 7.92 2.17 -3.92
C ARG A 34 8.57 2.53 -2.58
N ASP A 35 9.68 1.87 -2.24
CA ASP A 35 10.33 2.06 -0.95
C ASP A 35 10.93 3.47 -0.83
N GLY A 36 11.45 4.03 -1.93
CA GLY A 36 11.86 5.44 -2.01
C GLY A 36 10.71 6.40 -1.74
N PHE A 37 9.57 6.22 -2.41
CA PHE A 37 8.37 7.02 -2.14
C PHE A 37 7.89 6.89 -0.70
N PHE A 38 7.90 5.67 -0.14
CA PHE A 38 7.45 5.45 1.22
C PHE A 38 8.36 6.07 2.27
N ALA A 39 9.67 5.97 2.08
CA ALA A 39 10.65 6.63 2.93
C ALA A 39 10.50 8.16 2.92
N CYS A 40 10.18 8.77 1.77
CA CYS A 40 9.86 10.19 1.74
C CYS A 40 8.61 10.51 2.56
N LEU A 41 7.53 9.76 2.36
CA LEU A 41 6.29 9.96 3.12
C LEU A 41 6.50 9.83 4.64
N ASP A 42 7.34 8.88 5.09
CA ASP A 42 7.67 8.73 6.52
C ASP A 42 8.40 9.96 7.07
N LYS A 43 9.35 10.53 6.31
CA LYS A 43 10.05 11.77 6.70
C LYS A 43 9.10 12.96 6.87
N HIS A 44 8.02 12.99 6.08
CA HIS A 44 7.00 14.05 6.13
C HIS A 44 5.77 13.69 6.98
N GLN A 45 5.80 12.55 7.68
CA GLN A 45 4.72 12.05 8.53
C GLN A 45 3.38 11.95 7.77
N ILE A 46 3.42 11.49 6.53
CA ILE A 46 2.23 11.27 5.69
C ILE A 46 1.93 9.78 5.68
N VAL A 47 0.88 9.38 6.39
CA VAL A 47 0.46 7.97 6.47
C VAL A 47 -0.51 7.64 5.33
N ASP A 48 -1.50 8.49 5.09
CA ASP A 48 -2.54 8.29 4.08
C ASP A 48 -2.28 9.15 2.85
N ALA A 49 -1.38 8.68 1.99
CA ALA A 49 -1.06 9.35 0.72
C ALA A 49 -2.18 9.25 -0.34
N ILE A 50 -3.34 8.65 -0.02
CA ILE A 50 -4.54 8.66 -0.88
C ILE A 50 -5.39 9.88 -0.52
N ARG A 51 -5.63 10.09 0.78
CA ARG A 51 -6.39 11.26 1.26
C ARG A 51 -5.56 12.54 1.22
N GLU A 52 -4.28 12.45 1.55
CA GLU A 52 -3.33 13.57 1.55
C GLU A 52 -2.53 13.64 0.24
N ASP A 53 -3.13 13.31 -0.90
CA ASP A 53 -2.42 13.22 -2.20
C ASP A 53 -1.76 14.56 -2.60
N GLU A 54 -2.40 15.70 -2.34
CA GLU A 54 -1.81 17.02 -2.61
C GLU A 54 -0.53 17.26 -1.80
N LYS A 55 -0.56 16.93 -0.50
CA LYS A 55 0.60 17.05 0.40
C LYS A 55 1.69 16.07 0.05
N ALA A 56 1.33 14.84 -0.35
CA ALA A 56 2.26 13.84 -0.84
C ALA A 56 2.94 14.28 -2.14
N ARG A 57 2.20 14.89 -3.08
CA ARG A 57 2.78 15.47 -4.32
C ARG A 57 3.67 16.66 -4.04
N ALA A 58 3.29 17.52 -3.10
CA ALA A 58 4.08 18.69 -2.73
C ALA A 58 5.40 18.31 -2.05
N SER A 59 5.39 17.28 -1.20
CA SER A 59 6.56 16.90 -0.39
C SER A 59 7.42 15.82 -1.05
N CYS A 60 6.81 14.88 -1.79
CA CYS A 60 7.42 13.67 -2.33
C CYS A 60 7.12 13.49 -3.83
N GLY A 61 6.95 14.60 -4.56
CA GLY A 61 6.52 14.58 -5.96
C GLY A 61 7.53 13.93 -6.91
N GLU A 62 8.83 13.97 -6.59
CA GLU A 62 9.87 13.31 -7.39
C GLU A 62 9.79 11.79 -7.23
N GLU A 63 9.79 11.29 -5.99
CA GLU A 63 9.69 9.87 -5.69
C GLU A 63 8.34 9.30 -6.14
N LEU A 64 7.26 10.07 -6.06
CA LEU A 64 5.96 9.67 -6.58
C LEU A 64 6.00 9.46 -8.10
N LYS A 65 6.64 10.36 -8.86
CA LYS A 65 6.81 10.20 -10.31
C LYS A 65 7.62 8.96 -10.64
N GLN A 66 8.70 8.69 -9.89
CA GLN A 66 9.51 7.48 -10.06
C GLN A 66 8.68 6.22 -9.76
N PHE A 67 7.90 6.24 -8.69
CA PHE A 67 7.03 5.14 -8.29
C PHE A 67 5.94 4.85 -9.33
N GLU A 68 5.26 5.88 -9.81
CA GLU A 68 4.22 5.76 -10.86
C GLU A 68 4.78 5.38 -12.23
N GLY A 69 6.02 5.77 -12.54
CA GLY A 69 6.71 5.38 -13.77
C GLY A 69 7.27 3.97 -13.75
N ALA A 70 7.72 3.49 -12.58
CA ALA A 70 8.32 2.16 -12.43
C ALA A 70 7.28 1.03 -12.24
N CYS A 71 6.10 1.37 -11.70
CA CYS A 71 5.07 0.40 -11.34
C CYS A 71 3.84 0.46 -12.25
N ALA A 72 3.14 -0.66 -12.40
CA ALA A 72 1.81 -0.65 -13.00
C ALA A 72 0.83 0.11 -12.09
N LYS A 73 -0.10 0.89 -12.67
CA LYS A 73 -1.08 1.71 -11.93
C LYS A 73 -1.86 0.93 -10.87
N ALA A 74 -2.25 -0.31 -11.16
CA ALA A 74 -2.94 -1.17 -10.21
C ALA A 74 -2.07 -1.50 -8.97
N TRP A 75 -0.77 -1.69 -9.17
CA TRP A 75 0.19 -1.92 -8.08
C TRP A 75 0.41 -0.66 -7.24
N VAL A 76 0.52 0.51 -7.87
CA VAL A 76 0.63 1.80 -7.16
C VAL A 76 -0.56 1.99 -6.23
N LYS A 77 -1.78 1.83 -6.75
CA LYS A 77 -3.01 1.92 -5.96
C LYS A 77 -3.00 0.92 -4.81
N TYR A 78 -2.77 -0.36 -5.11
CA TYR A 78 -2.73 -1.42 -4.11
C TYR A 78 -1.71 -1.14 -3.00
N PHE A 79 -0.50 -0.70 -3.33
CA PHE A 79 0.52 -0.43 -2.32
C PHE A 79 0.17 0.77 -1.43
N LYS A 80 -0.39 1.84 -1.98
CA LYS A 80 -0.88 2.98 -1.18
C LYS A 80 -1.96 2.53 -0.19
N GLU A 81 -2.93 1.75 -0.66
CA GLU A 81 -4.01 1.20 0.19
C GLU A 81 -3.47 0.23 1.25
N LYS A 82 -2.55 -0.66 0.85
CA LYS A 82 -1.94 -1.65 1.73
C LYS A 82 -1.19 -0.99 2.87
N ARG A 83 -0.40 0.05 2.60
CA ARG A 83 0.33 0.77 3.64
C ARG A 83 -0.61 1.33 4.70
N LEU A 84 -1.72 1.93 4.30
CA LEU A 84 -2.72 2.46 5.22
C LEU A 84 -3.37 1.35 6.06
N MET A 85 -3.73 0.24 5.42
CA MET A 85 -4.32 -0.91 6.10
C MET A 85 -3.35 -1.52 7.12
N GLU A 86 -2.08 -1.68 6.77
CA GLU A 86 -1.04 -2.19 7.68
C GLU A 86 -0.84 -1.25 8.86
N TYR A 87 -0.79 0.06 8.63
CA TYR A 87 -0.73 1.06 9.71
C TYR A 87 -1.93 0.95 10.67
N GLN A 88 -3.16 0.86 10.14
CA GLN A 88 -4.36 0.74 10.98
C GLN A 88 -4.40 -0.58 11.75
N ARG A 89 -3.93 -1.67 11.14
CA ARG A 89 -3.79 -2.96 11.80
C ARG A 89 -2.82 -2.86 12.98
N ASP A 90 -1.66 -2.26 12.78
CA ASP A 90 -0.64 -2.12 13.83
C ASP A 90 -1.15 -1.28 15.00
N MET A 91 -1.80 -0.13 14.71
CA MET A 91 -2.45 0.70 15.73
C MET A 91 -3.53 -0.06 16.53
N THR A 92 -4.29 -0.91 15.85
CA THR A 92 -5.33 -1.73 16.49
C THR A 92 -4.73 -2.79 17.40
N ILE A 93 -3.69 -3.48 16.93
CA ILE A 93 -2.94 -4.48 17.71
C ILE A 93 -2.34 -3.82 18.95
N GLU A 94 -1.73 -2.64 18.82
CA GLU A 94 -1.18 -1.91 19.96
C GLU A 94 -2.23 -1.51 20.98
N ARG A 95 -3.43 -1.09 20.54
CA ARG A 95 -4.54 -0.78 21.45
C ARG A 95 -4.99 -2.00 22.22
N ILE A 96 -5.21 -3.13 21.54
CA ILE A 96 -5.63 -4.39 22.17
C ILE A 96 -4.60 -4.83 23.22
N LYS A 97 -3.30 -4.79 22.90
CA LYS A 97 -2.24 -5.14 23.87
C LYS A 97 -2.29 -4.27 25.13
N LYS A 98 -2.47 -2.96 24.98
CA LYS A 98 -2.59 -2.04 26.13
C LYS A 98 -3.84 -2.31 26.96
N GLU A 99 -4.96 -2.64 26.32
CA GLU A 99 -6.20 -3.03 27.00
C GLU A 99 -6.03 -4.35 27.77
N GLU A 100 -5.39 -5.35 27.15
CA GLU A 100 -5.06 -6.64 27.80
C GLU A 100 -4.15 -6.44 29.02
N GLU A 101 -3.09 -5.62 28.89
CA GLU A 101 -2.20 -5.27 30.00
C GLU A 101 -2.96 -4.55 31.13
N ALA A 102 -3.85 -3.61 30.80
CA ALA A 102 -4.66 -2.90 31.78
C ALA A 102 -5.65 -3.83 32.50
N ILE A 103 -6.33 -4.70 31.76
CA ILE A 103 -7.26 -5.70 32.33
C ILE A 103 -6.51 -6.66 33.25
N ASN A 104 -5.35 -7.17 32.83
CA ASN A 104 -4.53 -8.07 33.64
C ASN A 104 -4.04 -7.36 34.92
N ALA A 105 -3.59 -6.11 34.82
CA ALA A 105 -3.19 -5.32 35.97
C ALA A 105 -4.36 -5.05 36.94
N MET A 106 -5.57 -4.81 36.42
CA MET A 106 -6.78 -4.67 37.23
C MET A 106 -7.15 -5.99 37.92
N ALA A 107 -7.08 -7.12 37.21
CA ALA A 107 -7.35 -8.44 37.78
C ALA A 107 -6.38 -8.78 38.92
N GLU A 108 -5.10 -8.47 38.77
CA GLU A 108 -4.10 -8.68 39.83
C GLU A 108 -4.33 -7.78 41.05
N LYS A 109 -4.85 -6.55 40.87
CA LYS A 109 -5.24 -5.69 42.00
C LYS A 109 -6.46 -6.22 42.76
N VAL A 110 -7.43 -6.83 42.07
CA VAL A 110 -8.64 -7.39 42.70
C VAL A 110 -8.32 -8.64 43.54
N LYS A 111 -7.28 -9.39 43.18
CA LYS A 111 -6.86 -10.59 43.93
C LYS A 111 -6.06 -10.28 45.20
N ARG A 112 -5.55 -9.06 45.36
CA ARG A 112 -4.80 -8.61 46.54
C ARG A 112 -5.75 -8.09 47.60
#